data_AF-A0A362WWW6-F1
#
_entry.id   AF-A0A362WWW6-F1
#
_cell.length_a   1.000
_cell.length_b   1.000
_cell.length_c   1.000
_cell.angle_alpha   90.00
_cell.angle_beta   90.00
_cell.angle_gamma   90.00
#
_symmetry.space_group_name_H-M   'P 1'
#
loop_
_entity.id
_entity.type
_entity.pdbx_description
1 polymer ?
#
loop_
_entity_poly.entity_id
_entity_poly.type
_entity_poly.pdbx_seq_one_letter_code
_entity_poly.pdbx_strand_id
1 'polypeptide(L)'
;MELITENGYYLSDPFHYVDWHAGHKFEKLNYTAFWFLKGNKVLLHGKSNDKDFNKEEFKTIGYYEVKDDVVNITFQKGEKFEAKQEMILIQKGQMMNKNERMFDFVKWNK
;
A
#
# COMPACT_ATOMS: atom_id res chain seq x y z
N MET A 1 -7.88 -15.51 -9.87
CA MET A 1 -7.03 -14.79 -10.86
C MET A 1 -6.76 -13.41 -10.33
N GLU A 2 -5.53 -13.21 -9.86
CA GLU A 2 -5.07 -12.01 -9.16
C GLU A 2 -4.68 -10.90 -10.14
N LEU A 3 -5.00 -9.64 -9.81
CA LEU A 3 -4.64 -8.45 -10.59
C LEU A 3 -3.35 -7.77 -10.09
N ILE A 4 -2.48 -8.50 -9.39
CA ILE A 4 -1.40 -7.88 -8.62
C ILE A 4 -0.51 -7.01 -9.48
N THR A 5 -0.16 -7.46 -10.69
CA THR A 5 0.74 -6.74 -11.60
C THR A 5 0.03 -6.00 -12.74
N GLU A 6 -1.30 -5.81 -12.65
CA GLU A 6 -2.01 -5.00 -13.63
C GLU A 6 -1.56 -3.53 -13.57
N ASN A 7 -1.83 -2.78 -14.64
CA ASN A 7 -1.49 -1.36 -14.75
C ASN A 7 -2.40 -0.52 -13.83
N GLY A 8 -2.08 -0.53 -12.54
CA GLY A 8 -2.76 0.20 -11.48
C GLY A 8 -2.01 0.09 -10.16
N TYR A 9 -2.66 0.49 -9.08
CA TYR A 9 -2.16 0.39 -7.71
C TYR A 9 -3.29 -0.05 -6.77
N TYR A 10 -2.95 -0.50 -5.58
CA TYR A 10 -3.89 -0.87 -4.52
C TYR A 10 -3.94 0.25 -3.49
N LEU A 11 -5.09 0.89 -3.37
CA LEU A 11 -5.36 2.03 -2.50
C LEU A 11 -6.02 1.59 -1.21
N SER A 12 -5.47 1.99 -0.07
CA SER A 12 -6.09 1.71 1.22
C SER A 12 -7.38 2.49 1.44
N ASP A 13 -8.26 1.94 2.27
CA ASP A 13 -9.28 2.75 2.94
C ASP A 13 -8.63 3.94 3.69
N PRO A 14 -9.35 5.07 3.82
CA PRO A 14 -8.86 6.21 4.58
C PRO A 14 -8.69 5.82 6.05
N PHE A 15 -7.54 6.16 6.62
CA PHE A 15 -7.34 6.03 8.07
C PHE A 15 -7.24 7.39 8.72
N HIS A 16 -8.00 7.57 9.80
CA HIS A 16 -7.99 8.81 10.55
C HIS A 16 -6.72 8.92 11.39
N TYR A 17 -6.02 10.04 11.23
CA TYR A 17 -4.84 10.39 12.00
C TYR A 17 -5.11 11.68 12.76
N VAL A 18 -4.86 11.61 14.07
CA VAL A 18 -5.01 12.76 14.98
C VAL A 18 -3.66 13.00 15.63
N ASP A 19 -3.17 14.22 15.51
CA ASP A 19 -1.97 14.70 16.19
C ASP A 19 -2.30 15.91 17.04
N TRP A 20 -1.60 16.03 18.17
CA TRP A 20 -1.72 17.15 19.08
C TRP A 20 -0.35 17.79 19.23
N HIS A 21 -0.20 19.01 18.70
CA HIS A 21 1.06 19.75 18.78
C HIS A 21 0.82 21.13 19.37
N ALA A 22 1.49 21.44 20.49
CA ALA A 22 1.34 22.69 21.23
C ALA A 22 -0.11 23.07 21.57
N GLY A 23 -0.97 22.08 21.88
CA GLY A 23 -2.38 22.29 22.19
C GLY A 23 -3.29 22.48 20.97
N HIS A 24 -2.75 22.48 19.76
CA HIS A 24 -3.51 22.46 18.53
C HIS A 24 -3.76 21.03 18.05
N LYS A 25 -5.03 20.73 17.72
CA LYS A 25 -5.44 19.44 17.14
C LYS A 25 -5.30 19.50 15.62
N PHE A 26 -4.60 18.52 15.06
CA PHE A 26 -4.47 18.32 13.62
C PHE A 26 -5.14 16.99 13.26
N GLU A 27 -6.13 17.05 12.38
CA GLU A 27 -6.86 15.89 11.87
C GLU A 27 -6.58 15.71 10.38
N LYS A 28 -6.26 14.48 9.98
CA LYS A 28 -6.02 14.12 8.58
C LYS A 28 -6.61 12.76 8.27
N LEU A 29 -7.10 12.61 7.04
CA LEU A 29 -7.38 11.31 6.45
C LEU A 29 -6.15 10.88 5.66
N ASN A 30 -5.51 9.80 6.04
CA ASN A 30 -4.34 9.32 5.33
C ASN A 30 -4.72 8.16 4.42
N TYR A 31 -4.01 8.07 3.29
CA TYR A 31 -4.13 7.03 2.30
C TYR A 31 -2.76 6.40 2.07
N THR A 32 -2.74 5.10 1.79
CA THR A 32 -1.53 4.36 1.45
C THR A 32 -1.79 3.59 0.17
N ALA A 33 -0.87 3.69 -0.78
CA ALA A 33 -0.98 3.03 -2.07
C ALA A 33 0.20 2.10 -2.32
N PHE A 34 -0.07 0.85 -2.67
CA PHE A 34 0.92 -0.13 -3.10
C PHE A 34 0.85 -0.34 -4.61
N TRP A 35 1.98 -0.26 -5.30
CA TRP A 35 2.08 -0.58 -6.72
C TRP A 35 3.06 -1.72 -6.94
N PHE A 36 2.54 -2.87 -7.38
CA PHE A 36 3.33 -4.05 -7.65
C PHE A 36 3.75 -4.11 -9.12
N LEU A 37 5.05 -4.25 -9.35
CA LEU A 37 5.63 -4.35 -10.67
C LEU A 37 5.98 -5.80 -10.99
N LYS A 38 5.97 -6.12 -12.28
CA LYS A 38 6.58 -7.36 -12.77
C LYS A 38 8.04 -7.46 -12.29
N GLY A 39 8.47 -8.67 -11.94
CA GLY A 39 9.81 -8.89 -11.37
C GLY A 39 9.88 -8.65 -9.86
N ASN A 40 8.78 -8.90 -9.15
CA ASN A 40 8.70 -8.97 -7.68
C ASN A 40 9.04 -7.66 -6.95
N LYS A 41 9.01 -6.51 -7.61
CA LYS A 41 9.23 -5.21 -6.95
C LYS A 41 7.91 -4.61 -6.50
N VAL A 42 7.91 -4.00 -5.32
CA VAL A 42 6.78 -3.22 -4.82
C VAL A 42 7.21 -1.79 -4.54
N LEU A 43 6.36 -0.86 -4.96
CA LEU A 43 6.49 0.56 -4.67
C LEU A 43 5.36 0.99 -3.72
N LEU A 44 5.63 2.03 -2.95
CA LEU A 44 4.71 2.59 -1.98
C LEU A 44 4.71 4.11 -2.06
N HIS A 45 3.55 4.69 -1.81
CA HIS A 45 3.42 6.09 -1.45
C HIS A 45 2.30 6.28 -0.41
N GLY A 46 2.38 7.34 0.38
CA GLY A 46 1.35 7.71 1.34
C GLY A 46 1.03 9.19 1.23
N LYS A 47 -0.27 9.53 1.24
CA LYS A 47 -0.77 10.90 1.13
C LYS A 47 -1.74 11.22 2.26
N SER A 48 -1.88 12.51 2.57
CA SER A 48 -2.85 13.03 3.52
C SER A 48 -3.89 13.86 2.78
N ASN A 49 -5.16 13.64 3.10
CA ASN A 49 -6.34 14.33 2.58
C ASN A 49 -6.56 14.25 1.06
N ASP A 50 -5.77 13.42 0.37
CA ASP A 50 -5.83 13.23 -1.08
C ASP A 50 -5.62 11.74 -1.38
N LYS A 51 -6.54 11.18 -2.18
CA LYS A 51 -6.59 9.77 -2.55
C LYS A 51 -6.08 9.52 -3.98
N ASP A 52 -5.82 10.58 -4.74
CA ASP A 52 -5.41 10.48 -6.14
C ASP A 52 -3.89 10.44 -6.19
N PHE A 53 -3.33 9.33 -6.68
CA PHE A 53 -1.88 9.16 -6.81
C PHE A 53 -1.44 9.28 -8.27
N ASN A 54 -0.22 9.75 -8.47
CA ASN A 54 0.49 9.77 -9.75
C ASN A 54 1.67 8.79 -9.73
N LYS A 55 2.02 8.22 -10.88
CA LYS A 55 3.10 7.22 -11.00
C LYS A 55 4.45 7.70 -10.44
N GLU A 56 4.76 8.97 -10.61
CA GLU A 56 6.04 9.58 -10.22
C GLU A 56 6.20 9.72 -8.69
N GLU A 57 5.11 9.65 -7.93
CA GLU A 57 5.13 9.79 -6.47
C GLU A 57 5.63 8.50 -5.77
N PHE A 58 5.56 7.36 -6.46
CA PHE A 58 5.86 6.05 -5.92
C PHE A 58 7.37 5.81 -5.80
N LYS A 59 7.77 5.23 -4.66
CA LYS A 59 9.16 4.85 -4.41
C LYS A 59 9.25 3.35 -4.19
N THR A 60 10.29 2.72 -4.74
CA THR A 60 10.57 1.31 -4.45
C THR A 60 10.87 1.16 -2.97
N ILE A 61 10.11 0.27 -2.33
CA ILE A 61 10.25 -0.04 -0.90
C ILE A 61 10.81 -1.43 -0.66
N GLY A 62 10.79 -2.30 -1.67
CA GLY A 62 11.38 -3.62 -1.60
C GLY A 62 10.74 -4.61 -2.56
N TYR A 63 10.53 -5.82 -2.08
CA TYR A 63 10.08 -6.95 -2.88
C TYR A 63 8.80 -7.55 -2.34
N TYR A 64 8.10 -8.28 -3.20
CA TYR A 64 6.92 -9.05 -2.80
C TYR A 64 6.97 -10.47 -3.38
N GLU A 65 6.32 -11.37 -2.66
CA GLU A 65 6.08 -12.74 -3.09
C GLU A 65 4.61 -13.07 -2.85
N VAL A 66 4.04 -13.94 -3.70
CA VAL A 66 2.65 -14.36 -3.60
C VAL A 66 2.60 -15.87 -3.42
N LYS A 67 1.93 -16.33 -2.36
CA LYS A 67 1.77 -17.74 -2.04
C LYS A 67 0.41 -17.97 -1.41
N ASP A 68 -0.37 -18.90 -1.94
CA ASP A 68 -1.66 -19.33 -1.39
C ASP A 68 -2.58 -18.14 -1.03
N ASP A 69 -2.79 -17.23 -1.99
CA ASP A 69 -3.56 -15.97 -1.85
C ASP A 69 -3.00 -14.96 -0.83
N VAL A 70 -1.75 -15.14 -0.38
CA VAL A 70 -1.06 -14.23 0.52
C VAL A 70 0.07 -13.51 -0.20
N VAL A 71 0.01 -12.17 -0.21
CA VAL A 71 1.06 -11.26 -0.67
C VAL A 71 1.96 -10.88 0.50
N ASN A 72 3.18 -11.39 0.50
CA ASN A 72 4.21 -11.08 1.47
C ASN A 72 5.11 -9.97 0.92
N ILE A 73 5.10 -8.80 1.56
CA ILE A 73 5.98 -7.67 1.25
C ILE A 73 7.17 -7.68 2.20
N THR A 74 8.37 -7.71 1.63
CA THR A 74 9.64 -7.55 2.35
C THR A 74 10.21 -6.16 2.04
N PHE A 75 10.27 -5.31 3.06
CA PHE A 75 10.82 -3.96 2.91
C PHE A 75 12.35 -4.01 2.90
N GLN A 76 12.97 -3.35 1.92
CA GLN A 76 14.40 -3.09 1.93
C GLN A 76 14.71 -2.10 3.05
N LYS A 77 15.36 -2.55 4.13
CA LYS A 77 16.02 -1.66 5.10
C LYS A 77 17.47 -2.07 5.29
N GLY A 78 18.35 -1.07 5.22
CA GLY A 78 19.74 -1.17 5.61
C GLY A 78 19.85 -1.65 7.05
N GLU A 79 20.14 -2.94 7.19
CA GLU A 79 20.77 -3.58 8.34
C GLU A 79 20.11 -3.36 9.70
N LYS A 80 19.11 -4.20 10.03
CA LYS A 80 18.99 -4.98 11.30
C LYS A 80 17.58 -5.44 11.64
N PHE A 81 16.55 -4.97 10.93
CA PHE A 81 15.19 -5.51 11.05
C PHE A 81 14.49 -5.52 9.69
N GLU A 82 14.28 -6.70 9.13
CA GLU A 82 13.36 -6.89 8.01
C GLU A 82 11.94 -6.62 8.54
N ALA A 83 11.37 -5.47 8.17
CA ALA A 83 9.94 -5.32 8.29
C ALA A 83 9.31 -6.21 7.20
N LYS A 84 8.33 -7.03 7.59
CA LYS A 84 7.48 -7.79 6.68
C LYS A 84 6.05 -7.34 6.85
N GLN A 85 5.33 -7.18 5.75
CA GLN A 85 3.90 -6.91 5.74
C GLN A 85 3.21 -8.00 4.94
N GLU A 86 2.27 -8.67 5.58
CA GLU A 86 1.42 -9.67 4.96
C GLU A 86 0.09 -9.03 4.54
N MET A 87 -0.37 -9.36 3.33
CA MET A 87 -1.68 -8.99 2.83
C MET A 87 -2.37 -10.22 2.22
N ILE A 88 -3.63 -10.40 2.56
CA ILE A 88 -4.47 -11.50 2.08
C ILE A 88 -5.29 -11.00 0.90
N LEU A 89 -5.32 -11.74 -0.19
CA LEU A 89 -6.18 -11.46 -1.34
C LEU A 89 -7.57 -12.00 -1.05
N ILE A 90 -8.50 -11.09 -0.82
CA ILE A 90 -9.88 -11.43 -0.44
C ILE A 90 -10.70 -11.81 -1.66
N GLN A 91 -10.52 -11.03 -2.74
CA GLN A 91 -11.17 -11.23 -4.01
C GLN A 91 -10.42 -10.50 -5.12
N LYS A 92 -10.88 -10.64 -6.37
CA LYS A 92 -10.24 -10.00 -7.52
C LYS A 92 -10.18 -8.48 -7.33
N GLY A 93 -8.96 -7.95 -7.26
CA GLY A 93 -8.72 -6.51 -7.12
C GLY A 93 -8.88 -5.97 -5.70
N GLN A 94 -8.92 -6.83 -4.68
CA GLN A 94 -9.03 -6.40 -3.30
C GLN A 94 -8.11 -7.22 -2.38
N MET A 95 -7.41 -6.52 -1.49
CA MET A 95 -6.53 -7.10 -0.47
C MET A 95 -6.87 -6.58 0.91
N MET A 96 -6.48 -7.33 1.95
CA MET A 96 -6.62 -6.93 3.35
C MET A 96 -5.30 -7.17 4.07
N ASN A 97 -4.85 -6.23 4.89
CA ASN A 97 -3.67 -6.47 5.74
C ASN A 97 -4.05 -7.07 7.10
N LYS A 98 -3.04 -7.40 7.91
CA LYS A 98 -3.22 -7.94 9.27
C LYS A 98 -4.03 -7.06 10.24
N ASN A 99 -4.22 -5.78 9.94
CA ASN A 99 -4.99 -4.83 10.74
C ASN A 99 -6.41 -4.65 10.16
N GLU A 100 -6.88 -5.59 9.33
CA GLU A 100 -8.17 -5.56 8.65
C GLU A 100 -8.38 -4.34 7.75
N ARG A 101 -7.30 -3.67 7.34
CA ARG A 101 -7.40 -2.55 6.40
C ARG A 101 -7.53 -3.09 4.99
N MET A 102 -8.58 -2.66 4.30
CA MET A 102 -8.84 -3.01 2.92
C MET A 102 -8.01 -2.15 1.96
N PHE A 103 -7.66 -2.75 0.83
CA PHE A 103 -6.98 -2.12 -0.28
C PHE A 103 -7.66 -2.51 -1.59
N ASP A 104 -8.19 -1.52 -2.29
CA ASP A 104 -8.89 -1.72 -3.57
C ASP A 104 -8.01 -1.34 -4.75
N PHE A 105 -8.09 -2.12 -5.83
CA PHE A 105 -7.33 -1.89 -7.05
C PHE A 105 -7.89 -0.70 -7.84
N VAL A 106 -7.04 0.29 -8.06
CA VAL A 106 -7.30 1.48 -8.87
C VAL A 106 -6.46 1.39 -10.14
N LYS A 107 -7.13 1.37 -11.30
CA LYS A 107 -6.45 1.41 -12.60
C LYS A 107 -5.84 2.79 -12.83
N TRP A 108 -4.67 2.82 -13.48
CA TRP A 108 -4.14 4.07 -14.00
C TRP A 108 -5.07 4.60 -15.10
N ASN A 109 -5.55 5.83 -14.95
CA ASN A 109 -6.18 6.55 -16.05
C ASN A 109 -5.12 6.77 -17.14
N LYS A 110 -5.46 6.47 -18.39
CA LYS A 110 -4.58 6.62 -19.56
C LYS A 110 -4.24 8.08 -19.80
#